data_AF-G8B1T5-F1
#
_entry.id   AF-G8B1T5-F1
#
_cell.length_a   1.000
_cell.length_b   1.000
_cell.length_c   1.000
_cell.angle_alpha   90.00
_cell.angle_beta   90.00
_cell.angle_gamma   90.00
#
_symmetry.space_group_name_H-M   'P 1'
#
loop_
_entity.id
_entity.type
_entity.pdbx_description
1 polymer ?
#
loop_
_entity_poly.entity_id
_entity_poly.type
_entity_poly.pdbx_seq_one_letter_code
_entity_poly.pdbx_strand_id
1 'polypeptide(L)'
;MGGFVTVLYFLSIIICVYSLNWSEAKKHVQECLDEYQITREDVAKLKKEESPDYNCYIACIMKKRGSLVDGKIDEEKMLEILKQLHVLNSERTEDKFRICATEANKQSNECLVAGDMIGCLYFKSN
;
A
#
# COMPACT_ATOMS: atom_id res chain seq x y z
N MET A 1 21.16 24.99 27.55
CA MET A 1 20.49 25.51 26.34
C MET A 1 20.61 24.58 25.11
N GLY A 2 21.64 23.74 24.96
CA GLY A 2 21.81 22.89 23.76
C GLY A 2 20.79 21.76 23.56
N GLY A 3 20.29 21.14 24.64
CA GLY A 3 19.37 19.98 24.52
C GLY A 3 17.97 20.31 24.01
N PHE A 4 17.48 21.54 24.20
CA PHE A 4 16.15 21.93 23.71
C PHE A 4 16.18 22.24 22.21
N VAL A 5 17.29 22.81 21.72
CA VAL A 5 17.50 23.12 20.30
C VAL A 5 17.64 21.85 19.46
N THR A 6 18.34 20.83 19.97
CA THR A 6 18.47 19.55 19.28
C THR A 6 17.13 18.81 19.19
N VAL A 7 16.33 18.79 20.27
CA VAL A 7 14.99 18.16 20.25
C VAL A 7 14.07 18.86 19.25
N LEU A 8 14.03 20.19 19.23
CA LEU A 8 13.22 20.94 18.25
C LEU A 8 13.65 20.68 16.81
N TYR A 9 14.96 20.52 16.56
CA TYR A 9 15.47 20.17 15.25
C TYR A 9 15.00 18.79 14.79
N PHE A 10 15.11 17.76 15.64
CA PHE A 10 14.60 16.42 15.31
C PHE A 10 13.09 16.41 15.08
N LEU A 11 12.30 17.14 15.88
CA LEU A 11 10.86 17.26 15.67
C LEU A 11 10.53 17.94 14.33
N SER A 12 11.26 18.98 13.95
CA SER A 12 11.07 19.65 12.66
C SER A 12 11.37 18.74 11.47
N ILE A 13 12.43 17.93 11.54
CA ILE A 13 12.78 16.96 10.49
C ILE A 13 11.68 15.91 10.36
N ILE A 14 11.20 15.37 11.48
CA ILE A 14 10.15 14.36 11.49
C ILE A 14 8.87 14.90 10.82
N ILE A 15 8.47 16.13 11.15
CA ILE A 15 7.31 16.79 10.52
C ILE A 15 7.54 16.99 9.00
N CYS A 16 8.73 17.39 8.59
CA CYS A 16 9.08 17.52 7.16
C CYS A 16 9.02 16.17 6.42
N VAL A 17 9.55 15.09 7.00
CA VAL A 17 9.50 13.76 6.39
C VAL A 17 8.06 13.26 6.25
N TYR A 18 7.23 13.44 7.29
CA TYR A 18 5.81 13.04 7.23
C TYR A 18 5.03 13.83 6.17
N SER A 19 5.25 15.14 6.07
CA SER A 19 4.57 15.98 5.07
C SER A 19 4.99 15.66 3.64
N LEU A 20 6.27 15.37 3.39
CA LEU A 20 6.77 14.91 2.10
C LEU A 20 6.15 13.57 1.69
N ASN A 21 6.14 12.58 2.59
CA ASN A 21 5.57 11.25 2.33
C ASN A 21 4.07 11.33 1.97
N TRP A 22 3.30 12.16 2.68
CA TRP A 22 1.87 12.38 2.37
C TRP A 22 1.65 12.97 0.96
N SER A 23 2.51 13.90 0.54
CA SER A 23 2.44 14.47 -0.82
C SER A 23 2.77 13.43 -1.89
N GLU A 24 3.76 12.58 -1.63
CA GLU A 24 4.20 11.53 -2.54
C GLU A 24 3.13 10.41 -2.67
N ALA A 25 2.52 10.00 -1.56
CA ALA A 25 1.41 9.06 -1.55
C ALA A 25 0.22 9.53 -2.39
N LYS A 26 -0.12 10.82 -2.35
CA LYS A 26 -1.18 11.42 -3.19
C LYS A 26 -0.81 11.44 -4.66
N LYS A 27 0.46 11.76 -4.96
CA LYS A 27 0.99 11.80 -6.32
C LYS A 27 0.89 10.42 -6.98
N HIS A 28 1.34 9.37 -6.29
CA HIS A 28 1.27 8.00 -6.82
C HIS A 28 -0.16 7.54 -7.10
N VAL A 29 -1.11 7.88 -6.22
CA VAL A 29 -2.53 7.59 -6.47
C VAL A 29 -3.00 8.28 -7.74
N GLN A 30 -2.65 9.56 -7.95
CA GLN A 30 -3.05 10.26 -9.16
C GLN A 30 -2.41 9.67 -10.41
N GLU A 31 -1.10 9.38 -10.39
CA GLU A 31 -0.41 8.73 -11.51
C GLU A 31 -1.08 7.42 -11.91
N CYS A 32 -1.48 6.59 -10.94
CA CYS A 32 -2.15 5.31 -11.22
C CYS A 32 -3.60 5.47 -11.71
N LEU A 33 -4.32 6.50 -11.28
CA LEU A 33 -5.63 6.84 -11.84
C LEU A 33 -5.50 7.21 -13.32
N ASP A 34 -4.51 8.04 -13.64
CA ASP A 34 -4.26 8.51 -15.00
C ASP A 34 -3.78 7.35 -15.92
N GLU A 35 -2.88 6.49 -15.43
CA GLU A 35 -2.33 5.35 -16.17
C GLU A 35 -3.41 4.34 -16.59
N TYR A 36 -4.37 4.07 -15.70
CA TYR A 36 -5.47 3.13 -15.96
C TYR A 36 -6.75 3.80 -16.43
N GLN A 37 -6.74 5.12 -16.63
CA GLN A 37 -7.91 5.91 -17.04
C GLN A 37 -9.12 5.73 -16.11
N ILE A 38 -8.85 5.58 -14.80
CA ILE A 38 -9.86 5.40 -13.75
C ILE A 38 -10.10 6.74 -13.09
N THR A 39 -11.37 7.13 -12.91
CA THR A 39 -11.69 8.29 -12.08
C THR A 39 -11.77 7.91 -10.61
N ARG A 40 -11.63 8.90 -9.71
CA ARG A 40 -11.77 8.65 -8.26
C ARG A 40 -13.14 8.09 -7.88
N GLU A 41 -14.18 8.44 -8.63
CA GLU A 41 -15.55 7.99 -8.41
C GLU A 41 -15.73 6.52 -8.82
N ASP A 42 -15.03 6.09 -9.87
CA ASP A 42 -15.08 4.72 -10.38
C ASP A 42 -14.42 3.71 -9.43
N VAL A 43 -13.40 4.12 -8.66
CA VAL A 43 -12.64 3.22 -7.78
C VAL A 43 -13.55 2.42 -6.85
N ALA A 44 -14.57 3.05 -6.26
CA ALA A 44 -15.49 2.38 -5.35
C ALA A 44 -16.35 1.32 -6.07
N LYS A 45 -16.77 1.63 -7.29
CA LYS A 45 -17.53 0.71 -8.14
C LYS A 45 -16.66 -0.46 -8.58
N LEU A 46 -15.47 -0.20 -9.11
CA LEU A 46 -14.53 -1.21 -9.57
C LEU A 46 -14.10 -2.15 -8.43
N LYS A 47 -13.90 -1.61 -7.22
CA LYS A 47 -13.64 -2.42 -6.02
C LYS A 47 -14.80 -3.37 -5.72
N LYS A 48 -16.05 -2.88 -5.76
CA LYS A 48 -17.24 -3.67 -5.45
C LYS A 48 -17.49 -4.76 -6.50
N GLU A 49 -17.16 -4.47 -7.75
CA GLU A 49 -17.28 -5.41 -8.87
C GLU A 49 -16.10 -6.38 -8.96
N GLU A 50 -15.11 -6.27 -8.07
CA GLU A 50 -13.86 -7.05 -8.11
C GLU A 50 -13.20 -7.00 -9.50
N SER A 51 -13.26 -5.83 -10.14
CA SER A 51 -12.81 -5.64 -11.52
C SER A 51 -11.31 -5.92 -11.67
N PRO A 52 -10.87 -6.58 -12.75
CA PRO A 52 -9.45 -6.70 -13.08
C PRO A 52 -8.72 -5.34 -13.12
N ASP A 53 -9.41 -4.28 -13.53
CA ASP A 53 -8.85 -2.92 -13.58
C ASP A 53 -8.57 -2.38 -12.17
N TYR A 54 -9.41 -2.73 -11.19
CA TYR A 54 -9.16 -2.39 -9.79
C TYR A 54 -7.88 -3.07 -9.28
N ASN A 55 -7.68 -4.34 -9.65
CA ASN A 55 -6.49 -5.09 -9.24
C ASN A 55 -5.22 -4.48 -9.82
N CYS A 56 -5.22 -4.13 -11.11
CA CYS A 56 -4.10 -3.47 -11.75
C CYS A 56 -3.83 -2.05 -11.19
N TYR A 57 -4.89 -1.29 -10.93
CA TYR A 57 -4.78 0.01 -10.26
C TYR A 57 -4.08 -0.09 -8.89
N ILE A 58 -4.44 -1.10 -8.10
CA ILE A 58 -3.76 -1.30 -6.81
C ILE A 58 -2.32 -1.80 -7.01
N ALA A 59 -2.07 -2.69 -7.97
CA ALA A 59 -0.71 -3.11 -8.31
C ALA A 59 0.18 -1.91 -8.63
N CYS A 60 -0.31 -0.96 -9.42
CA CYS A 60 0.41 0.29 -9.70
C CYS A 60 0.77 1.07 -8.43
N ILE A 61 -0.19 1.24 -7.51
CA ILE A 61 0.07 1.94 -6.24
C ILE A 61 1.14 1.21 -5.43
N MET A 62 1.06 -0.12 -5.36
CA MET A 62 2.06 -0.94 -4.65
C MET A 62 3.45 -0.82 -5.27
N LYS A 63 3.55 -0.82 -6.61
CA LYS A 63 4.83 -0.63 -7.33
C LYS A 63 5.44 0.74 -7.04
N LYS A 64 4.63 1.80 -7.15
CA LYS A 64 5.09 3.17 -6.91
C LYS A 64 5.58 3.38 -5.47
N ARG A 65 4.96 2.69 -4.51
CA ARG A 65 5.38 2.70 -3.10
C ARG A 65 6.51 1.72 -2.79
N GLY A 66 6.99 0.97 -3.77
CA GLY A 66 8.08 -0.01 -3.63
C GLY A 66 7.69 -1.29 -2.90
N SER A 67 6.39 -1.56 -2.70
CA SER A 67 5.91 -2.77 -2.03
C SER A 67 5.54 -3.90 -3.00
N LEU A 68 5.59 -3.64 -4.31
CA LEU A 68 5.52 -4.64 -5.37
C LEU A 68 6.76 -4.46 -6.26
N VAL A 69 7.68 -5.43 -6.21
CA VAL A 69 8.99 -5.40 -6.89
C VAL A 69 9.15 -6.70 -7.67
N ASP A 70 9.59 -6.60 -8.93
CA ASP A 70 9.78 -7.75 -9.82
C ASP A 70 8.56 -8.68 -9.89
N GLY A 71 7.37 -8.11 -9.92
CA GLY A 71 6.14 -8.87 -9.98
C GLY A 71 5.62 -9.38 -8.63
N LYS A 72 6.32 -9.14 -7.52
CA LYS A 72 6.02 -9.77 -6.21
C LYS A 72 5.93 -8.77 -5.08
N ILE A 73 5.14 -9.11 -4.07
CA ILE A 73 5.02 -8.35 -2.84
C ILE A 73 6.34 -8.43 -2.08
N ASP A 74 6.92 -7.27 -1.78
CA ASP A 74 7.95 -7.13 -0.75
C ASP A 74 7.23 -7.09 0.60
N GLU A 75 7.28 -8.22 1.32
CA GLU A 75 6.55 -8.40 2.58
C GLU A 75 6.93 -7.36 3.63
N GLU A 76 8.22 -7.12 3.82
CA GLU A 76 8.70 -6.22 4.86
C GLU A 76 8.33 -4.77 4.53
N LYS A 77 8.49 -4.38 3.26
CA LYS A 77 8.12 -3.03 2.83
C LYS A 77 6.61 -2.80 2.91
N MET A 78 5.82 -3.78 2.48
CA MET A 78 4.37 -3.66 2.57
C MET A 78 3.89 -3.65 4.03
N LEU A 79 4.48 -4.47 4.90
CA LEU A 79 4.19 -4.49 6.33
C LEU A 79 4.50 -3.14 6.98
N GLU A 80 5.65 -2.53 6.66
CA GLU A 80 6.02 -1.18 7.11
C GLU A 80 4.94 -0.17 6.72
N ILE A 81 4.52 -0.16 5.46
CA ILE A 81 3.48 0.75 4.95
C ILE A 81 2.15 0.52 5.66
N LEU A 82 1.73 -0.74 5.85
CA LEU A 82 0.47 -1.05 6.51
C LEU A 82 0.46 -0.64 7.98
N LYS A 83 1.61 -0.74 8.68
CA LYS A 83 1.78 -0.22 10.05
C LYS A 83 1.69 1.30 10.09
N GLN A 84 2.35 2.00 9.16
CA GLN A 84 2.28 3.46 9.05
C GLN A 84 0.87 3.96 8.76
N LEU A 85 0.08 3.19 7.99
CA LEU A 85 -1.31 3.50 7.68
C LEU A 85 -2.30 3.04 8.76
N HIS A 86 -1.81 2.45 9.86
CA HIS A 86 -2.64 1.88 10.93
C HIS A 86 -3.69 0.88 10.43
N VAL A 87 -3.37 0.15 9.36
CA VAL A 87 -4.24 -0.88 8.77
C VAL A 87 -4.22 -2.17 9.57
N LEU A 88 -3.03 -2.55 10.08
CA LEU A 88 -2.85 -3.73 10.92
C LEU A 88 -2.81 -3.28 12.38
N ASN A 89 -3.69 -3.83 13.21
CA ASN A 89 -3.89 -3.42 14.60
C ASN A 89 -3.66 -4.55 15.62
N SER A 90 -3.21 -5.72 15.15
CA SER A 90 -2.88 -6.87 15.98
C SER A 90 -1.87 -7.80 15.28
N GLU A 91 -1.13 -8.60 16.06
CA GLU A 91 -0.24 -9.64 15.54
C GLU A 91 -0.98 -10.64 14.62
N ARG A 92 -2.24 -10.97 14.95
CA ARG A 92 -3.11 -11.83 14.12
C ARG A 92 -3.31 -11.26 12.70
N THR A 93 -3.34 -9.93 12.56
CA THR A 93 -3.42 -9.27 11.24
C THR A 93 -2.10 -9.31 10.48
N GLU A 94 -0.95 -9.31 11.17
CA GLU A 94 0.38 -9.45 10.55
C GLU A 94 0.61 -10.87 10.03
N ASP A 95 0.24 -11.90 10.80
CA ASP A 95 0.34 -13.30 10.35
C ASP A 95 -0.57 -13.55 9.13
N LYS A 96 -1.80 -13.03 9.18
CA LYS A 96 -2.72 -13.09 8.04
C LYS A 96 -2.10 -12.41 6.82
N PHE A 97 -1.50 -11.23 7.00
CA PHE A 97 -0.80 -10.51 5.94
C PHE A 97 0.30 -11.36 5.30
N ARG A 98 1.16 -12.01 6.09
CA ARG A 98 2.28 -12.83 5.56
C ARG A 98 1.77 -14.03 4.76
N ILE A 99 0.72 -14.70 5.25
CA ILE A 99 0.06 -15.78 4.53
C ILE A 99 -0.48 -15.27 3.18
N CYS A 100 -1.19 -14.13 3.21
CA CYS A 100 -1.76 -13.54 2.01
C CYS A 100 -0.69 -13.13 0.99
N ALA A 101 0.43 -12.55 1.44
CA ALA A 101 1.53 -12.17 0.58
C ALA A 101 2.19 -13.40 -0.07
N THR A 102 2.41 -14.47 0.72
CA THR A 102 2.96 -15.73 0.24
C THR A 102 2.08 -16.36 -0.85
N GLU A 103 0.75 -16.39 -0.64
CA GLU A 103 -0.19 -16.93 -1.62
C GLU A 103 -0.28 -16.05 -2.87
N ALA A 104 -0.40 -14.73 -2.69
CA ALA A 104 -0.44 -13.76 -3.78
C ALA A 104 0.80 -13.87 -4.69
N ASN A 105 1.98 -14.05 -4.12
CA ASN A 105 3.25 -14.17 -4.85
C ASN A 105 3.36 -15.42 -5.75
N LYS A 106 2.38 -16.33 -5.70
CA LYS A 106 2.27 -17.48 -6.63
C LYS A 106 1.61 -17.09 -7.96
N GLN A 107 0.98 -15.92 -8.03
CA GLN A 107 0.28 -15.48 -9.22
C GLN A 107 1.23 -15.10 -10.35
N SER A 108 0.72 -15.16 -11.58
CA SER A 108 1.52 -15.05 -12.80
C SER A 108 1.80 -13.61 -13.25
N ASN A 109 1.06 -12.62 -12.73
CA ASN A 109 1.26 -11.22 -13.05
C ASN A 109 0.90 -10.31 -11.88
N GLU A 110 1.45 -9.10 -11.92
CA GLU A 110 1.34 -8.07 -10.88
C GLU A 110 -0.10 -7.71 -10.49
N CYS A 111 -1.02 -7.65 -11.45
CA CYS A 111 -2.41 -7.34 -11.16
C CYS A 111 -3.06 -8.47 -10.34
N LEU A 112 -2.84 -9.73 -10.74
CA LEU A 112 -3.35 -10.88 -9.99
C LEU A 112 -2.73 -10.97 -8.60
N VAL A 113 -1.44 -10.68 -8.47
CA VAL A 113 -0.76 -10.59 -7.16
C VAL A 113 -1.45 -9.56 -6.26
N ALA A 114 -1.68 -8.33 -6.75
CA ALA A 114 -2.36 -7.30 -5.97
C ALA A 114 -3.81 -7.66 -5.63
N GLY A 115 -4.54 -8.24 -6.59
CA GLY A 115 -5.92 -8.69 -6.40
C GLY A 115 -6.03 -9.76 -5.33
N ASP A 116 -5.22 -10.82 -5.41
CA ASP A 116 -5.19 -11.90 -4.43
C ASP A 116 -4.75 -11.42 -3.06
N MET A 117 -3.82 -10.46 -3.00
CA MET A 117 -3.36 -9.89 -1.75
C MET A 117 -4.50 -9.16 -1.01
N ILE A 118 -5.21 -8.26 -1.69
CA ILE A 118 -6.35 -7.53 -1.11
C ILE A 118 -7.52 -8.50 -0.81
N GLY A 119 -7.77 -9.42 -1.75
CA GLY A 119 -8.76 -10.49 -1.62
C GLY A 119 -8.56 -11.30 -0.36
N CYS A 120 -7.36 -11.81 -0.16
CA CYS A 120 -7.01 -12.57 1.04
C CYS A 120 -7.10 -11.73 2.31
N LEU A 121 -6.59 -10.49 2.29
CA LEU A 121 -6.52 -9.65 3.49
C LEU A 121 -7.91 -9.18 3.96
N TYR A 122 -8.78 -8.75 3.04
CA TYR A 122 -10.05 -8.08 3.37
C TYR A 122 -11.32 -8.85 3.00
N PHE A 123 -11.31 -9.65 1.94
CA PHE A 123 -12.52 -10.29 1.40
C PHE A 123 -12.65 -11.77 1.81
N LYS A 124 -11.55 -12.52 1.89
CA LYS A 124 -11.50 -13.85 2.50
C LYS A 124 -11.30 -13.70 4.01
N SER A 125 -12.40 -13.57 4.73
CA SER A 125 -12.44 -13.83 6.17
C SER A 125 -12.89 -15.27 6.36
N ASN A 126 -11.93 -16.19 6.56
CA ASN A 126 -12.20 -17.50 7.12
C ASN A 126 -11.94 -17.43 8.63
#